data_AF-A0A924YZA3-F1
#
_entry.id   AF-A0A924YZA3-F1
#
_cell.length_a   1.000
_cell.length_b   1.000
_cell.length_c   1.000
_cell.angle_alpha   90.00
_cell.angle_beta   90.00
_cell.angle_gamma   90.00
#
_symmetry.space_group_name_H-M   'P 1'
#
loop_
_entity.id
_entity.type
_entity.pdbx_description
1 polymer ?
#
loop_
_entity_poly.entity_id
_entity_poly.type
_entity_poly.pdbx_seq_one_letter_code
_entity_poly.pdbx_strand_id
1 'polypeptide(L)'
;IRRMAAILRAEGEDLLADNILLQSQRLGEEARRLIDGQRRRQAEKIVERFQWIGAGVIAVTPLPVVDLLATAAVNAQMVVEIGRVYGCEINMERGREMALSLAKTLVSLGVVKGAIELLSTALQLSVGGFLFGRAIQGISAAYLTRIAGKSFIEYFRHDQDWGDGGITEVVQRQFQLNRRDEFIKSFVQDAITKVIKPLQLEAKIEDDDEPGALVRREPELLEMEPLEDTIDDWR
;
A
#
# COMPACT_ATOMS: atom_id res chain seq x y z
N ILE A 1 -59.24 19.51 -17.42
CA ILE A 1 -59.31 19.89 -15.98
C ILE A 1 -60.32 19.02 -15.20
N ARG A 2 -61.62 19.00 -15.52
CA ARG A 2 -62.62 18.19 -14.76
C ARG A 2 -62.33 16.67 -14.70
N ARG A 3 -61.77 16.06 -15.75
CA ARG A 3 -61.39 14.63 -15.77
C ARG A 3 -60.15 14.31 -14.91
N MET A 4 -59.10 15.15 -14.95
CA MET A 4 -57.91 14.96 -14.11
C MET A 4 -58.23 15.14 -12.62
N ALA A 5 -59.11 16.08 -12.27
CA ALA A 5 -59.59 16.28 -10.90
C ALA A 5 -60.47 15.13 -10.39
N ALA A 6 -61.15 14.40 -11.29
CA ALA A 6 -61.92 13.21 -10.93
C ALA A 6 -61.02 11.98 -10.73
N ILE A 7 -60.00 11.80 -11.57
CA ILE A 7 -58.99 10.72 -11.46
C ILE A 7 -58.14 10.91 -10.19
N LEU A 8 -57.63 12.13 -9.93
CA LEU A 8 -56.91 12.46 -8.69
C LEU A 8 -57.75 12.31 -7.42
N ARG A 9 -59.09 12.39 -7.50
CA ARG A 9 -59.99 12.16 -6.35
C ARG A 9 -60.33 10.69 -6.14
N ALA A 10 -60.23 9.86 -7.18
CA ALA A 10 -60.53 8.44 -7.13
C ALA A 10 -59.28 7.59 -6.82
N GLU A 11 -58.10 8.00 -7.31
CA GLU A 11 -56.84 7.23 -7.26
C GLU A 11 -55.68 8.04 -6.63
N GLY A 12 -55.96 9.23 -6.08
CA GLY A 12 -54.92 10.13 -5.56
C GLY A 12 -54.12 9.58 -4.39
N GLU A 13 -54.74 8.76 -3.53
CA GLU A 13 -54.05 8.10 -2.41
C GLU A 13 -53.06 7.04 -2.91
N ASP A 14 -53.43 6.23 -3.90
CA ASP A 14 -52.56 5.22 -4.51
C ASP A 14 -51.38 5.87 -5.26
N LEU A 15 -51.65 6.94 -6.03
CA LEU A 15 -50.60 7.68 -6.73
C LEU A 15 -49.63 8.38 -5.76
N LEU A 16 -50.13 8.87 -4.63
CA LEU A 16 -49.30 9.45 -3.58
C LEU A 16 -48.43 8.38 -2.92
N ALA A 17 -49.00 7.21 -2.61
CA ALA A 17 -48.27 6.09 -2.04
C ALA A 17 -47.15 5.60 -2.97
N ASP A 18 -47.43 5.43 -4.27
CA ASP A 18 -46.43 5.05 -5.27
C ASP A 18 -45.33 6.10 -5.42
N ASN A 19 -45.69 7.39 -5.41
CA ASN A 19 -44.71 8.46 -5.49
C ASN A 19 -43.78 8.45 -4.27
N ILE A 20 -44.32 8.29 -3.06
CA ILE A 20 -43.54 8.20 -1.82
C ILE A 20 -42.66 6.95 -1.83
N LEU A 21 -43.16 5.81 -2.33
CA LEU A 21 -42.41 4.57 -2.44
C LEU A 21 -41.21 4.74 -3.39
N LEU A 22 -41.42 5.30 -4.58
CA LEU A 22 -40.37 5.57 -5.55
C LEU A 22 -39.34 6.56 -5.00
N GLN A 23 -39.79 7.62 -4.32
CA GLN A 23 -38.88 8.58 -3.67
C GLN A 23 -38.05 7.91 -2.56
N SER A 24 -38.67 7.07 -1.74
CA SER A 24 -37.99 6.35 -0.66
C SER A 24 -36.96 5.36 -1.21
N GLN A 25 -37.28 4.66 -2.30
CA GLN A 25 -36.34 3.77 -2.99
C GLN A 25 -35.15 4.54 -3.55
N ARG A 26 -35.39 5.65 -4.25
CA ARG A 26 -34.32 6.52 -4.78
C ARG A 26 -33.43 7.08 -3.67
N LEU A 27 -34.02 7.53 -2.57
CA LEU A 27 -33.28 8.02 -1.41
C LEU A 27 -32.43 6.91 -0.79
N GLY A 28 -32.99 5.69 -0.67
CA GLY A 28 -32.28 4.51 -0.18
C GLY A 28 -31.10 4.12 -1.08
N GLU A 29 -31.28 4.14 -2.40
CA GLU A 29 -30.21 3.89 -3.36
C GLU A 29 -29.09 4.94 -3.27
N GLU A 30 -29.45 6.22 -3.18
CA GLU A 30 -28.47 7.30 -3.06
C GLU A 30 -27.68 7.19 -1.74
N ALA A 31 -28.36 6.92 -0.63
CA ALA A 31 -27.72 6.67 0.66
C ALA A 31 -26.74 5.49 0.57
N ARG A 32 -27.14 4.37 -0.05
CA ARG A 32 -26.27 3.20 -0.26
C ARG A 32 -25.05 3.55 -1.10
N ARG A 33 -25.21 4.31 -2.19
CA ARG A 33 -24.10 4.76 -3.04
C ARG A 33 -23.11 5.62 -2.28
N LEU A 34 -23.60 6.57 -1.47
CA LEU A 34 -22.74 7.43 -0.66
C LEU A 34 -21.96 6.62 0.39
N ILE A 35 -22.61 5.68 1.05
CA ILE A 35 -21.99 4.77 2.03
C ILE A 35 -20.94 3.88 1.36
N ASP A 36 -21.24 3.23 0.24
CA ASP A 36 -20.27 2.41 -0.48
C ASP A 36 -19.07 3.25 -0.95
N GLY A 37 -19.30 4.46 -1.46
CA GLY A 37 -18.23 5.38 -1.82
C GLY A 37 -17.33 5.77 -0.64
N GLN A 38 -17.91 6.01 0.55
CA GLN A 38 -17.15 6.27 1.76
C GLN A 38 -16.34 5.06 2.22
N ARG A 39 -16.98 3.88 2.29
CA ARG A 39 -16.33 2.62 2.66
C ARG A 39 -15.16 2.32 1.74
N ARG A 40 -15.36 2.43 0.43
CA ARG A 40 -14.30 2.22 -0.56
C ARG A 40 -13.13 3.17 -0.34
N ARG A 41 -13.36 4.48 -0.14
CA ARG A 41 -12.27 5.44 0.14
C ARG A 41 -11.51 5.10 1.42
N GLN A 42 -12.20 4.68 2.48
CA GLN A 42 -11.56 4.27 3.74
C GLN A 42 -10.70 3.02 3.54
N ALA A 43 -11.24 2.01 2.87
CA ALA A 43 -10.50 0.78 2.59
C ALA A 43 -9.30 1.03 1.66
N GLU A 44 -9.43 1.92 0.67
CA GLU A 44 -8.31 2.31 -0.20
C GLU A 44 -7.16 2.96 0.57
N LYS A 45 -7.45 3.78 1.60
CA LYS A 45 -6.42 4.34 2.49
C LYS A 45 -5.72 3.26 3.32
N ILE A 46 -6.45 2.24 3.76
CA ILE A 46 -5.86 1.09 4.47
C ILE A 46 -4.88 0.37 3.54
N VAL A 47 -5.30 0.04 2.32
CA VAL A 47 -4.42 -0.59 1.32
C VAL A 47 -3.20 0.27 1.01
N GLU A 48 -3.37 1.58 0.87
CA GLU A 48 -2.26 2.51 0.64
C GLU A 48 -1.26 2.54 1.80
N ARG A 49 -1.72 2.40 3.03
CA ARG A 49 -0.83 2.33 4.18
C ARG A 49 -0.03 1.03 4.18
N PHE A 50 -0.70 -0.11 3.99
CA PHE A 50 -0.06 -1.43 4.04
C PHE A 50 0.87 -1.70 2.85
N GLN A 51 0.58 -1.18 1.64
CA GLN A 51 1.50 -1.31 0.50
C GLN A 51 2.88 -0.71 0.81
N TRP A 52 2.93 0.46 1.46
CA TRP A 52 4.20 1.15 1.72
C TRP A 52 4.88 0.72 3.02
N ILE A 53 4.13 0.27 4.03
CA ILE A 53 4.71 -0.38 5.22
C ILE A 53 5.52 -1.61 4.80
N GLY A 54 4.94 -2.48 3.96
CA GLY A 54 5.62 -3.69 3.48
C GLY A 54 6.88 -3.36 2.68
N ALA A 55 6.83 -2.37 1.79
CA ALA A 55 8.01 -1.93 1.04
C ALA A 55 9.14 -1.42 1.93
N GLY A 56 8.83 -0.58 2.92
CA GLY A 56 9.83 -0.03 3.85
C GLY A 56 10.54 -1.14 4.62
N VAL A 57 9.79 -2.08 5.21
CA VAL A 57 10.36 -3.21 5.96
C VAL A 57 11.24 -4.10 5.05
N ILE A 58 10.74 -4.48 3.87
CA ILE A 58 11.47 -5.38 2.95
C ILE A 58 12.73 -4.70 2.38
N ALA A 59 12.70 -3.38 2.19
CA ALA A 59 13.83 -2.62 1.68
C ALA A 59 15.00 -2.57 2.67
N VAL A 60 14.71 -2.48 3.98
CA VAL A 60 15.73 -2.26 5.03
C VAL A 60 16.14 -3.53 5.79
N THR A 61 15.46 -4.66 5.58
CA THR A 61 15.81 -5.93 6.25
C THR A 61 15.90 -7.10 5.27
N PRO A 62 17.01 -7.86 5.23
CA PRO A 62 17.07 -9.11 4.48
C PRO A 62 16.18 -10.12 5.21
N LEU A 63 15.08 -10.52 4.57
CA LEU A 63 14.06 -11.35 5.20
C LEU A 63 14.28 -12.86 4.94
N PRO A 64 14.88 -13.68 5.84
CA PRO A 64 14.85 -15.13 5.73
C PRO A 64 13.48 -15.68 6.17
N VAL A 65 12.93 -16.62 5.40
CA VAL A 65 11.73 -17.52 5.55
C VAL A 65 10.79 -17.35 6.77
N VAL A 66 11.28 -17.07 7.98
CA VAL A 66 10.52 -16.62 9.16
C VAL A 66 9.66 -15.38 8.85
N ASP A 67 10.09 -14.55 7.89
CA ASP A 67 9.34 -13.39 7.40
C ASP A 67 8.09 -13.66 6.61
N LEU A 68 7.88 -14.89 6.11
CA LEU A 68 6.63 -15.21 5.45
C LEU A 68 5.47 -15.14 6.45
N LEU A 69 5.72 -15.46 7.72
CA LEU A 69 4.71 -15.38 8.79
C LEU A 69 4.45 -13.94 9.24
N ALA A 70 5.49 -13.10 9.31
CA ALA A 70 5.34 -11.67 9.59
C ALA A 70 4.61 -10.96 8.43
N THR A 71 4.99 -11.27 7.18
CA THR A 71 4.31 -10.79 5.97
C THR A 71 2.85 -11.26 5.93
N ALA A 72 2.58 -12.51 6.32
CA ALA A 72 1.21 -13.03 6.43
C ALA A 72 0.42 -12.34 7.55
N ALA A 73 1.04 -12.01 8.68
CA ALA A 73 0.38 -11.32 9.80
C ALA A 73 0.07 -9.85 9.48
N VAL A 74 1.01 -9.12 8.87
CA VAL A 74 0.80 -7.74 8.41
C VAL A 74 -0.32 -7.69 7.37
N ASN A 75 -0.33 -8.64 6.43
CA ASN A 75 -1.42 -8.75 5.46
C ASN A 75 -2.74 -9.21 6.10
N ALA A 76 -2.72 -10.05 7.14
CA ALA A 76 -3.93 -10.41 7.89
C ALA A 76 -4.56 -9.20 8.58
N GLN A 77 -3.76 -8.31 9.17
CA GLN A 77 -4.27 -7.08 9.75
C GLN A 77 -4.93 -6.18 8.71
N MET A 78 -4.34 -6.07 7.51
CA MET A 78 -4.98 -5.37 6.39
C MET A 78 -6.36 -5.95 6.08
N VAL A 79 -6.48 -7.28 6.00
CA VAL A 79 -7.77 -7.97 5.76
C VAL A 79 -8.78 -7.64 6.85
N VAL A 80 -8.38 -7.72 8.13
CA VAL A 80 -9.25 -7.41 9.28
C VAL A 80 -9.72 -5.96 9.25
N GLU A 81 -8.82 -5.02 8.96
CA GLU A 81 -9.17 -3.60 8.89
C GLU A 81 -10.10 -3.29 7.72
N ILE A 82 -9.90 -3.90 6.55
CA ILE A 82 -10.83 -3.76 5.42
C ILE A 82 -12.19 -4.38 5.78
N GLY A 83 -12.22 -5.59 6.36
CA GLY A 83 -13.46 -6.24 6.79
C GLY A 83 -14.27 -5.35 7.73
N ARG A 84 -13.62 -4.71 8.70
CA ARG A 84 -14.26 -3.77 9.63
C ARG A 84 -14.92 -2.58 8.93
N VAL A 85 -14.30 -2.04 7.86
CA VAL A 85 -14.90 -0.95 7.06
C VAL A 85 -16.23 -1.37 6.43
N TYR A 86 -16.36 -2.64 6.06
CA TYR A 86 -17.59 -3.20 5.47
C TYR A 86 -18.57 -3.78 6.50
N GLY A 87 -18.22 -3.78 7.79
CA GLY A 87 -19.05 -4.33 8.86
C GLY A 87 -18.89 -5.84 9.05
N CYS A 88 -17.80 -6.43 8.53
CA CYS A 88 -17.46 -7.83 8.71
C CYS A 88 -16.51 -7.99 9.92
N GLU A 89 -16.93 -8.77 10.92
CA GLU A 89 -16.08 -9.11 12.06
C GLU A 89 -15.17 -10.29 11.71
N ILE A 90 -13.89 -10.00 11.50
CA ILE A 90 -12.88 -11.00 11.16
C ILE A 90 -11.78 -10.97 12.21
N ASN A 91 -11.48 -12.14 12.77
CA ASN A 91 -10.34 -12.29 13.67
C ASN A 91 -9.02 -12.47 12.89
N MET A 92 -7.91 -12.34 13.58
CA MET A 92 -6.59 -12.38 12.93
C MET A 92 -6.29 -13.74 12.27
N GLU A 93 -6.75 -14.83 12.87
CA GLU A 93 -6.58 -16.19 12.35
C GLU A 93 -7.27 -16.35 10.99
N ARG A 94 -8.55 -15.96 10.91
CA ARG A 94 -9.31 -15.99 9.67
C ARG A 94 -8.74 -15.02 8.63
N GLY A 95 -8.34 -13.83 9.04
CA GLY A 95 -7.66 -12.87 8.16
C GLY A 95 -6.38 -13.45 7.54
N ARG A 96 -5.62 -14.23 8.33
CA ARG A 96 -4.41 -14.92 7.87
C ARG A 96 -4.72 -16.03 6.87
N GLU A 97 -5.74 -16.86 7.12
CA GLU A 97 -6.18 -17.89 6.18
C GLU A 97 -6.57 -17.29 4.83
N MET A 98 -7.34 -16.20 4.85
CA MET A 98 -7.76 -15.49 3.66
C MET A 98 -6.56 -14.91 2.90
N ALA A 99 -5.66 -14.22 3.60
CA ALA A 99 -4.44 -13.68 3.01
C ALA A 99 -3.56 -14.76 2.36
N LEU A 100 -3.41 -15.93 3.01
CA LEU A 100 -2.67 -17.07 2.47
C LEU A 100 -3.35 -17.69 1.25
N SER A 101 -4.68 -17.79 1.25
CA SER A 101 -5.45 -18.28 0.10
C SER A 101 -5.23 -17.38 -1.12
N LEU A 102 -5.37 -16.07 -0.95
CA LEU A 102 -5.15 -15.09 -2.01
C LEU A 102 -3.70 -15.08 -2.50
N ALA A 103 -2.73 -15.20 -1.59
CA ALA A 103 -1.31 -15.29 -1.93
C ALA A 103 -1.02 -16.53 -2.80
N LYS A 104 -1.58 -17.70 -2.45
CA LYS A 104 -1.47 -18.92 -3.27
C LYS A 104 -2.05 -18.70 -4.67
N THR A 105 -3.20 -18.03 -4.77
CA THR A 105 -3.82 -17.67 -6.06
C THR A 105 -2.94 -16.72 -6.89
N LEU A 106 -2.35 -15.69 -6.28
CA LEU A 106 -1.42 -14.78 -6.97
C LEU A 106 -0.22 -15.53 -7.55
N VAL A 107 0.32 -16.50 -6.79
CA VAL A 107 1.43 -17.34 -7.23
C VAL A 107 1.00 -18.28 -8.36
N SER A 108 -0.12 -18.99 -8.21
CA SER A 108 -0.58 -19.98 -9.18
C SER A 108 -0.94 -19.37 -10.53
N LEU A 109 -1.39 -18.11 -10.53
CA LEU A 109 -1.71 -17.36 -11.74
C LEU A 109 -0.50 -16.67 -12.38
N GLY A 110 0.69 -16.77 -11.78
CA GLY A 110 1.89 -16.09 -12.27
C GLY A 110 1.86 -14.57 -12.09
N VAL A 111 0.91 -14.02 -11.34
CA VAL A 111 0.77 -12.58 -11.09
C VAL A 111 2.00 -12.03 -10.39
N VAL A 112 2.60 -12.80 -9.47
CA VAL A 112 3.84 -12.42 -8.78
C VAL A 112 4.98 -12.18 -9.77
N LYS A 113 5.21 -13.13 -10.69
CA LYS A 113 6.25 -13.02 -11.71
C LYS A 113 5.96 -11.86 -12.67
N GLY A 114 4.73 -11.74 -13.15
CA GLY A 114 4.32 -10.67 -14.05
C GLY A 114 4.45 -9.27 -13.43
N ALA A 115 4.18 -9.11 -12.13
CA ALA A 115 4.38 -7.86 -11.42
C ALA A 115 5.86 -7.47 -11.34
N ILE A 116 6.74 -8.42 -11.02
CA ILE A 116 8.19 -8.19 -10.95
C ILE A 116 8.74 -7.77 -12.31
N GLU A 117 8.37 -8.49 -13.39
CA GLU A 117 8.81 -8.17 -14.76
C GLU A 117 8.33 -6.78 -15.21
N LEU A 118 7.05 -6.49 -14.97
CA LEU A 118 6.43 -5.20 -15.30
C LEU A 118 7.12 -4.04 -14.59
N LEU A 119 7.30 -4.16 -13.27
CA LEU A 119 7.89 -3.10 -12.46
C LEU A 119 9.38 -2.96 -12.73
N SER A 120 10.13 -4.05 -12.87
CA SER A 120 11.54 -4.00 -13.26
C SER A 120 11.72 -3.19 -14.54
N THR A 121 10.92 -3.48 -15.57
CA THR A 121 10.95 -2.76 -16.85
C THR A 121 10.61 -1.28 -16.67
N ALA A 122 9.51 -0.97 -15.98
CA ALA A 122 9.05 0.41 -15.79
C ALA A 122 10.04 1.25 -14.97
N LEU A 123 10.64 0.68 -13.92
CA LEU A 123 11.63 1.35 -13.09
C LEU A 123 12.94 1.59 -13.85
N GLN A 124 13.44 0.61 -14.61
CA GLN A 124 14.66 0.78 -15.41
C GLN A 124 14.53 1.95 -16.39
N LEU A 125 13.38 2.06 -17.06
CA LEU A 125 13.07 3.17 -17.97
C LEU A 125 12.97 4.53 -17.24
N SER A 126 12.50 4.53 -15.99
CA SER A 126 12.22 5.77 -15.24
C SER A 126 13.43 6.32 -14.49
N VAL A 127 14.34 5.46 -14.04
CA VAL A 127 15.44 5.83 -13.13
C VAL A 127 16.79 5.93 -13.86
N GLY A 128 16.91 5.43 -15.10
CA GLY A 128 18.07 5.67 -15.97
C GLY A 128 19.41 5.08 -15.48
N GLY A 129 19.42 4.20 -14.46
CA GLY A 129 20.62 3.66 -13.82
C GLY A 129 20.33 2.61 -12.74
N PHE A 130 21.40 2.12 -12.08
CA PHE A 130 21.46 0.92 -11.23
C PHE A 130 20.34 0.86 -10.17
N LEU A 131 19.49 -0.16 -10.24
CA LEU A 131 18.50 -0.47 -9.22
C LEU A 131 19.00 -1.64 -8.38
N PHE A 132 18.98 -1.48 -7.07
CA PHE A 132 19.25 -2.59 -6.17
C PHE A 132 18.13 -3.64 -6.29
N GLY A 133 18.49 -4.92 -6.40
CA GLY A 133 17.50 -6.01 -6.49
C GLY A 133 16.49 -5.98 -5.34
N ARG A 134 16.91 -5.55 -4.14
CA ARG A 134 16.04 -5.36 -2.96
C ARG A 134 14.99 -4.27 -3.15
N ALA A 135 15.32 -3.16 -3.84
CA ALA A 135 14.35 -2.11 -4.15
C ALA A 135 13.25 -2.64 -5.08
N ILE A 136 13.63 -3.37 -6.15
CA ILE A 136 12.65 -3.99 -7.06
C ILE A 136 11.76 -4.98 -6.31
N GLN A 137 12.34 -5.80 -5.42
CA GLN A 137 11.58 -6.75 -4.60
C GLN A 137 10.59 -6.05 -3.66
N GLY A 138 11.03 -5.04 -2.91
CA GLY A 138 10.17 -4.29 -2.00
C GLY A 138 9.03 -3.56 -2.73
N ILE A 139 9.33 -2.96 -3.88
CA ILE A 139 8.35 -2.26 -4.72
C ILE A 139 7.35 -3.25 -5.34
N SER A 140 7.83 -4.42 -5.77
CA SER A 140 6.96 -5.49 -6.29
C SER A 140 6.05 -6.06 -5.20
N ALA A 141 6.57 -6.25 -3.99
CA ALA A 141 5.77 -6.66 -2.84
C ALA A 141 4.68 -5.62 -2.52
N ALA A 142 5.01 -4.32 -2.50
CA ALA A 142 4.02 -3.25 -2.32
C ALA A 142 2.91 -3.29 -3.38
N TYR A 143 3.29 -3.47 -4.64
CA TYR A 143 2.33 -3.57 -5.74
C TYR A 143 1.40 -4.79 -5.56
N LEU A 144 1.96 -5.96 -5.20
CA LEU A 144 1.17 -7.17 -4.95
C LEU A 144 0.26 -7.02 -3.73
N THR A 145 0.72 -6.37 -2.66
CA THR A 145 -0.11 -6.01 -1.49
C THR A 145 -1.27 -5.11 -1.91
N ARG A 146 -1.05 -4.18 -2.85
CA ARG A 146 -2.13 -3.35 -3.40
C ARG A 146 -3.15 -4.18 -4.18
N ILE A 147 -2.71 -5.09 -5.05
CA ILE A 147 -3.61 -6.02 -5.75
C ILE A 147 -4.43 -6.82 -4.74
N ALA A 148 -3.76 -7.41 -3.74
CA ALA A 148 -4.41 -8.20 -2.70
C ALA A 148 -5.46 -7.37 -1.93
N GLY A 149 -5.10 -6.17 -1.50
CA GLY A 149 -6.01 -5.25 -0.82
C GLY A 149 -7.22 -4.87 -1.67
N LYS A 150 -7.03 -4.59 -2.97
CA LYS A 150 -8.12 -4.31 -3.90
C LYS A 150 -9.03 -5.52 -4.13
N SER A 151 -8.47 -6.73 -4.16
CA SER A 151 -9.26 -7.97 -4.22
C SER A 151 -10.10 -8.17 -2.95
N PHE A 152 -9.54 -7.92 -1.76
CA PHE A 152 -10.32 -8.00 -0.52
C PHE A 152 -11.38 -6.91 -0.40
N ILE A 153 -11.12 -5.70 -0.89
CA ILE A 153 -12.16 -4.67 -1.01
C ILE A 153 -13.33 -5.20 -1.83
N GLU A 154 -13.07 -5.86 -2.96
CA GLU A 154 -14.13 -6.43 -3.79
C GLU A 154 -14.89 -7.55 -3.08
N TYR A 155 -14.18 -8.46 -2.40
CA TYR A 155 -14.77 -9.53 -1.60
C TYR A 155 -15.72 -9.02 -0.52
N PHE A 156 -15.30 -8.01 0.26
CA PHE A 156 -16.13 -7.45 1.32
C PHE A 156 -17.26 -6.56 0.81
N ARG A 157 -17.11 -5.96 -0.37
CA ARG A 157 -18.19 -5.23 -1.06
C ARG A 157 -19.29 -6.15 -1.58
N HIS A 158 -18.94 -7.40 -1.89
CA HIS A 158 -19.87 -8.45 -2.34
C HIS A 158 -20.25 -9.38 -1.19
N ASP A 159 -20.48 -8.83 0.01
CA ASP A 159 -20.99 -9.58 1.17
C ASP A 159 -20.18 -10.83 1.55
N GLN A 160 -18.85 -10.74 1.43
CA GLN A 160 -17.92 -11.86 1.70
C GLN A 160 -18.04 -13.01 0.69
N ASP A 161 -18.34 -12.66 -0.56
CA ASP A 161 -18.35 -13.54 -1.71
C ASP A 161 -17.34 -13.07 -2.77
N TRP A 162 -16.66 -14.01 -3.41
CA TRP A 162 -15.79 -13.73 -4.55
C TRP A 162 -16.56 -13.65 -5.89
N GLY A 163 -17.83 -14.09 -5.90
CA GLY A 163 -18.64 -14.22 -7.10
C GLY A 163 -18.32 -15.50 -7.88
N ASP A 164 -19.01 -15.70 -9.00
CA ASP A 164 -19.05 -16.96 -9.75
C ASP A 164 -17.67 -17.45 -10.25
N GLY A 165 -16.79 -16.55 -10.69
CA GLY A 165 -15.42 -16.92 -11.08
C GLY A 165 -14.42 -17.01 -9.93
N GLY A 166 -14.88 -16.77 -8.70
CA GLY A 166 -14.11 -16.94 -7.48
C GLY A 166 -12.90 -16.02 -7.36
N ILE A 167 -12.02 -16.36 -6.42
CA ILE A 167 -10.82 -15.59 -6.08
C ILE A 167 -9.89 -15.35 -7.29
N THR A 168 -9.84 -16.31 -8.21
CA THR A 168 -9.00 -16.24 -9.42
C THR A 168 -9.42 -15.12 -10.33
N GLU A 169 -10.72 -15.03 -10.66
CA GLU A 169 -11.23 -13.98 -11.55
C GLU A 169 -11.01 -12.59 -10.94
N VAL A 170 -11.33 -12.44 -9.65
CA VAL A 170 -11.15 -11.17 -8.94
C VAL A 170 -9.69 -10.72 -8.95
N VAL A 171 -8.75 -11.62 -8.66
CA VAL A 171 -7.31 -11.32 -8.69
C VAL A 171 -6.85 -10.90 -10.08
N GLN A 172 -7.23 -11.64 -11.13
CA GLN A 172 -6.85 -11.31 -12.50
C GLN A 172 -7.40 -9.95 -12.92
N ARG A 173 -8.65 -9.67 -12.57
CA ARG A 173 -9.29 -8.38 -12.86
C ARG A 173 -8.56 -7.24 -12.17
N GLN A 174 -8.24 -7.38 -10.88
CA GLN A 174 -7.51 -6.33 -10.15
C GLN A 174 -6.09 -6.15 -10.69
N PHE A 175 -5.39 -7.22 -11.06
CA PHE A 175 -4.07 -7.13 -11.68
C PHE A 175 -4.13 -6.40 -13.03
N GLN A 176 -5.10 -6.72 -13.90
CA GLN A 176 -5.30 -6.05 -15.18
C GLN A 176 -5.63 -4.56 -15.03
N LEU A 177 -6.50 -4.21 -14.08
CA LEU A 177 -6.85 -2.80 -13.81
C LEU A 177 -5.64 -1.98 -13.34
N ASN A 178 -4.76 -2.58 -12.54
CA ASN A 178 -3.55 -1.91 -12.05
C ASN A 178 -2.37 -2.05 -13.04
N ARG A 179 -2.49 -2.82 -14.13
CA ARG A 179 -1.46 -2.88 -15.19
C ARG A 179 -1.54 -1.70 -16.17
N ARG A 180 -2.64 -0.93 -16.15
CA ARG A 180 -2.84 0.23 -17.05
C ARG A 180 -1.69 1.23 -16.89
N ASP A 181 -1.21 1.77 -18.01
CA ASP A 181 -0.02 2.64 -18.06
C ASP A 181 -0.08 3.83 -17.10
N GLU A 182 -1.24 4.47 -16.99
CA GLU A 182 -1.46 5.60 -16.08
C GLU A 182 -1.25 5.20 -14.61
N PHE A 183 -1.73 4.02 -14.22
CA PHE A 183 -1.52 3.51 -12.87
C PHE A 183 -0.04 3.16 -12.65
N ILE A 184 0.58 2.42 -13.57
CA ILE A 184 1.97 2.02 -13.41
C ILE A 184 2.88 3.23 -13.31
N LYS A 185 2.66 4.26 -14.12
CA LYS A 185 3.45 5.50 -14.07
C LYS A 185 3.35 6.19 -12.70
N SER A 186 2.14 6.38 -12.18
CA SER A 186 1.94 7.01 -10.86
C SER A 186 2.51 6.15 -9.72
N PHE A 187 2.32 4.83 -9.79
CA PHE A 187 2.89 3.90 -8.82
C PHE A 187 4.42 3.91 -8.80
N VAL A 188 5.06 3.94 -9.97
CA VAL A 188 6.52 4.03 -10.08
C VAL A 188 7.05 5.36 -9.54
N GLN A 189 6.36 6.46 -9.77
CA GLN A 189 6.72 7.77 -9.20
C GLN A 189 6.66 7.77 -7.66
N ASP A 190 5.61 7.17 -7.09
CA ASP A 190 5.50 6.98 -5.65
C ASP A 190 6.63 6.08 -5.13
N ALA A 191 6.92 4.99 -5.83
CA ALA A 191 7.97 4.05 -5.45
C ALA A 191 9.37 4.69 -5.47
N ILE A 192 9.66 5.53 -6.46
CA ILE A 192 10.89 6.31 -6.52
C ILE A 192 11.00 7.22 -5.28
N THR A 193 9.92 7.90 -4.94
CA THR A 193 9.91 8.87 -3.85
C THR A 193 9.98 8.21 -2.48
N LYS A 194 9.23 7.13 -2.27
CA LYS A 194 9.05 6.48 -0.97
C LYS A 194 10.06 5.38 -0.67
N VAL A 195 10.71 4.80 -1.69
CA VAL A 195 11.61 3.65 -1.52
C VAL A 195 12.99 3.93 -2.09
N ILE A 196 13.09 4.35 -3.35
CA ILE A 196 14.40 4.45 -4.04
C ILE A 196 15.25 5.61 -3.48
N LYS A 197 14.68 6.82 -3.36
CA LYS A 197 15.41 7.99 -2.85
C LYS A 197 15.94 7.77 -1.43
N PRO A 198 15.16 7.24 -0.46
CA PRO A 198 15.68 6.91 0.87
C PRO A 198 16.84 5.91 0.85
N LEU A 199 16.72 4.82 0.07
CA LEU A 199 17.78 3.80 -0.01
C LEU A 199 19.08 4.34 -0.61
N GLN A 200 19.00 5.25 -1.59
CA GLN A 200 20.17 5.91 -2.16
C GLN A 200 20.87 6.82 -1.14
N LEU A 201 20.10 7.44 -0.24
CA LEU A 201 20.66 8.27 0.83
C LEU A 201 21.39 7.41 1.87
N GLU A 202 20.82 6.29 2.28
CA GLU A 202 21.45 5.34 3.22
C GLU A 202 22.77 4.79 2.65
N ALA A 203 22.77 4.33 1.39
CA ALA A 203 23.99 3.81 0.75
C ALA A 203 25.09 4.88 0.64
N LYS A 204 24.72 6.14 0.38
CA LYS A 204 25.69 7.24 0.32
C LYS A 204 26.29 7.55 1.70
N ILE A 205 25.50 7.46 2.77
CA ILE A 205 26.00 7.65 4.14
C ILE A 205 26.99 6.54 4.51
N GLU A 206 26.70 5.28 4.17
CA GLU A 206 27.64 4.16 4.38
C GLU A 206 28.96 4.34 3.61
N ASP A 207 28.91 4.81 2.35
CA ASP A 207 30.11 5.10 1.56
C ASP A 207 30.92 6.30 2.12
N ASP A 208 30.25 7.33 2.65
CA ASP A 208 30.89 8.52 3.23
C ASP A 208 31.51 8.24 4.63
N ASP A 209 31.05 7.20 5.35
CA ASP A 209 31.54 6.76 6.67
C ASP A 209 32.68 5.71 6.60
N GLU A 210 33.21 5.37 5.41
CA GLU A 210 34.40 4.50 5.32
C GLU A 210 35.65 5.17 5.99
N PRO A 211 36.39 4.46 6.86
CA PRO A 211 37.50 5.00 7.66
C PRO A 211 38.81 5.23 6.87
N GLY A 212 38.72 5.86 5.69
CA GLY A 212 39.85 6.23 4.83
C GLY A 212 40.01 7.74 4.58
N ALA A 213 39.00 8.55 4.92
CA ALA A 213 38.98 9.98 4.57
C ALA A 213 39.35 10.94 5.73
N LEU A 214 39.95 10.43 6.82
CA LEU A 214 40.68 11.30 7.75
C LEU A 214 42.02 11.66 7.12
N VAL A 215 41.97 12.66 6.24
CA VAL A 215 43.13 13.43 5.79
C VAL A 215 44.01 13.71 7.00
N ARG A 216 45.25 13.22 6.93
CA ARG A 216 46.37 13.64 7.78
C ARG A 216 46.35 15.17 7.88
N ARG A 217 45.77 15.72 8.95
CA ARG A 217 46.27 16.95 9.53
C ARG A 217 47.44 16.51 10.39
N GLU A 218 48.65 16.68 9.85
CA GLU A 218 49.84 16.66 10.69
C GLU A 218 49.61 17.64 11.84
N PRO A 219 49.82 17.24 13.11
CA PRO A 219 49.82 18.21 14.19
C PRO A 219 51.00 19.15 13.94
N GLU A 220 50.73 20.46 13.84
CA GLU A 220 51.77 21.47 14.00
C GLU A 220 52.46 21.19 15.33
N LEU A 221 53.72 20.76 15.26
CA LEU A 221 54.56 20.57 16.43
C LEU A 221 54.73 21.95 17.07
N LEU A 222 54.04 22.17 18.19
CA LEU A 222 54.39 23.24 19.12
C LEU A 222 55.83 23.00 19.57
N GLU A 223 56.75 23.79 19.03
CA GLU A 223 58.11 23.89 19.56
C GLU A 223 58.00 24.36 21.01
N MET A 224 58.18 23.44 21.95
CA MET A 224 58.28 23.76 23.36
C MET A 224 59.68 24.34 23.61
N GLU A 225 59.76 25.63 23.93
CA GLU A 225 60.96 26.26 24.47
C GLU A 225 61.40 25.52 25.76
N PRO A 226 62.70 25.27 25.97
CA PRO A 226 63.15 24.61 27.19
C PRO A 226 62.98 25.54 28.39
N LEU A 227 62.31 25.06 29.42
CA LEU A 227 62.33 25.68 30.75
C LEU A 227 63.70 25.41 31.39
N GLU A 228 64.66 26.31 31.17
CA GLU A 228 65.83 26.45 32.02
C GLU A 228 65.71 27.73 32.86
N ASP A 229 66.03 27.57 34.15
CA ASP A 229 66.23 28.59 35.18
C ASP A 229 65.03 29.39 35.68
N THR A 230 64.37 28.86 36.71
CA THR A 230 63.97 29.67 37.89
C THR A 230 63.68 28.79 39.10
N ILE A 231 64.74 28.23 39.71
CA ILE A 231 64.71 27.76 41.10
C ILE A 231 65.81 28.52 41.84
N ASP A 232 65.62 29.80 42.13
CA ASP A 232 66.35 30.46 43.23
C ASP A 232 65.82 31.85 43.65
N ASP A 233 64.51 32.06 43.86
CA ASP A 233 64.08 33.33 44.47
C ASP A 233 62.74 33.26 45.22
N TRP A 234 62.68 32.57 46.37
CA TRP A 234 61.70 32.83 47.45
C TRP A 234 62.23 32.34 48.82
N ARG A 235 63.28 32.99 49.32
CA ARG A 235 63.64 32.98 50.75
C ARG A 235 63.77 34.40 51.28
#